data_AF-A0A529XU93-F1
#
_entry.id   AF-A0A529XU93-F1
#
_cell.length_a   1.000
_cell.length_b   1.000
_cell.length_c   1.000
_cell.angle_alpha   90.00
_cell.angle_beta   90.00
_cell.angle_gamma   90.00
#
_symmetry.space_group_name_H-M   'P 1'
#
loop_
_entity.id
_entity.type
_entity.pdbx_description
1 polymer ?
#
loop_
_entity_poly.entity_id
_entity_poly.type
_entity_poly.pdbx_seq_one_letter_code
_entity_poly.pdbx_strand_id
1 'polypeptide(L)'
;ILHSMFVPSSEIVANPAMLYIAIGIIGATVMPHNLYLHSSIVQTRAYERTETGKRDAIKWATTDSTIALILALFVNASILIVAAVAFHNTGHHDVAEIGQAFELLSPLLGLSIASILFAVALLASGLNSTVTATLAGQIVMEGF
;
A
#
# COMPACT_ATOMS: atom_id res chain seq x y z
N ILE A 1 11.24 -12.43 13.24
CA ILE A 1 10.49 -11.39 12.49
C ILE A 1 11.03 -11.25 11.07
N LEU A 2 12.27 -10.76 10.86
CA LEU A 2 12.82 -10.55 9.51
C LEU A 2 12.90 -11.82 8.64
N HIS A 3 13.30 -12.96 9.18
CA HIS A 3 13.39 -14.22 8.41
C HIS A 3 12.02 -14.68 7.89
N SER A 4 10.97 -14.60 8.71
CA SER A 4 9.60 -14.93 8.33
C SER A 4 8.94 -13.90 7.41
N MET A 5 9.53 -12.72 7.26
CA MET A 5 8.98 -11.63 6.44
C MET A 5 9.37 -11.76 4.96
N PHE A 6 10.51 -12.39 4.68
CA PHE A 6 11.06 -12.51 3.31
C PHE A 6 11.15 -13.94 2.79
N VAL A 7 11.00 -14.95 3.65
CA VAL A 7 11.02 -16.37 3.25
C VAL A 7 9.59 -16.91 3.21
N PRO A 8 9.07 -17.33 2.03
CA PRO A 8 7.72 -17.86 1.93
C PRO A 8 7.61 -19.22 2.64
N SER A 9 6.54 -19.42 3.42
CA SER A 9 6.22 -20.72 4.04
C SER A 9 5.04 -21.39 3.33
N SER A 10 5.07 -22.72 3.23
CA SER A 10 3.96 -23.51 2.66
C SER A 10 2.69 -23.44 3.50
N GLU A 11 2.80 -23.02 4.76
CA GLU A 11 1.68 -22.85 5.68
C GLU A 11 0.71 -21.75 5.23
N ILE A 12 1.19 -20.70 4.54
CA ILE A 12 0.36 -19.60 4.04
C ILE A 12 -0.74 -20.11 3.10
N VAL A 13 -0.43 -21.12 2.28
CA VAL A 13 -1.37 -21.70 1.31
C VAL A 13 -2.23 -22.79 1.95
N ALA A 14 -1.69 -23.51 2.94
CA ALA A 14 -2.39 -24.60 3.59
C ALA A 14 -3.47 -24.12 4.60
N ASN A 15 -3.29 -22.96 5.22
CA ASN A 15 -4.22 -22.41 6.20
C ASN A 15 -5.16 -21.36 5.57
N PRO A 16 -6.50 -21.58 5.54
CA PRO A 16 -7.45 -20.64 4.95
C PRO A 16 -7.43 -19.23 5.55
N ALA A 17 -7.15 -19.09 6.85
CA ALA A 17 -7.10 -17.78 7.51
C ALA A 17 -5.86 -16.98 7.08
N MET A 18 -4.69 -17.64 6.98
CA MET A 18 -3.47 -17.01 6.47
C MET A 18 -3.59 -16.68 4.99
N LEU A 19 -4.21 -17.58 4.21
CA LEU A 19 -4.48 -17.34 2.80
C LEU A 19 -5.42 -16.15 2.59
N TYR A 20 -6.46 -16.01 3.41
CA TYR A 20 -7.38 -14.88 3.37
C TYR A 20 -6.67 -13.53 3.58
N ILE A 21 -5.83 -13.45 4.63
CA ILE A 21 -5.04 -12.25 4.90
C ILE A 21 -4.04 -11.99 3.76
N ALA A 22 -3.38 -13.03 3.24
CA ALA A 22 -2.42 -12.89 2.15
C ALA A 22 -3.09 -12.37 0.86
N ILE A 23 -4.25 -12.89 0.49
CA ILE A 23 -5.03 -12.39 -0.65
C ILE A 23 -5.47 -10.95 -0.41
N GLY A 24 -5.88 -10.61 0.81
CA GLY A 24 -6.22 -9.24 1.20
C GLY A 24 -5.05 -8.26 1.01
N ILE A 25 -3.86 -8.63 1.46
CA ILE A 25 -2.63 -7.83 1.27
C ILE A 25 -2.29 -7.67 -0.21
N ILE A 26 -2.42 -8.75 -1.01
CA ILE A 26 -2.20 -8.70 -2.46
C ILE A 26 -3.21 -7.76 -3.13
N GLY A 27 -4.50 -7.87 -2.81
CA GLY A 27 -5.54 -7.01 -3.38
C GLY A 27 -5.40 -5.54 -2.98
N ALA A 28 -4.94 -5.27 -1.75
CA ALA A 28 -4.67 -3.92 -1.27
C ALA A 28 -3.43 -3.28 -1.94
N THR A 29 -2.43 -4.07 -2.33
CA THR A 29 -1.21 -3.58 -2.99
C THR A 29 -1.35 -3.50 -4.50
N VAL A 30 -2.02 -4.48 -5.12
CA VAL A 30 -2.31 -4.51 -6.55
C VAL A 30 -3.74 -4.01 -6.78
N MET A 31 -3.89 -2.70 -6.82
CA MET A 31 -5.17 -2.03 -7.01
C MET A 31 -5.54 -1.98 -8.50
N PRO A 32 -6.61 -2.65 -8.97
CA PRO A 32 -6.92 -2.71 -10.41
C PRO A 32 -7.13 -1.33 -11.05
N HIS A 33 -7.76 -0.40 -10.33
CA HIS A 33 -7.99 0.96 -10.81
C HIS A 33 -6.68 1.73 -11.05
N ASN A 34 -5.60 1.45 -10.30
CA ASN A 34 -4.30 2.06 -10.54
C ASN A 34 -3.65 1.58 -11.84
N LEU A 35 -3.96 0.37 -12.32
CA LEU A 35 -3.47 -0.10 -13.62
C LEU A 35 -4.07 0.74 -14.75
N TYR A 36 -5.38 1.00 -14.71
CA TYR A 36 -6.05 1.87 -15.68
C TYR A 36 -5.55 3.32 -15.58
N LEU A 37 -5.48 3.86 -14.36
CA LEU A 37 -5.01 5.22 -14.11
C LEU A 37 -3.57 5.44 -14.59
N HIS A 38 -2.65 4.55 -14.23
CA HIS A 38 -1.25 4.69 -14.60
C HIS A 38 -1.05 4.52 -16.12
N SER A 39 -1.87 3.68 -16.77
CA SER A 39 -1.83 3.49 -18.22
C SER A 39 -2.24 4.73 -19.02
N SER A 40 -3.08 5.62 -18.47
CA SER A 40 -3.46 6.89 -19.11
C SER A 40 -2.51 8.03 -18.72
N ILE A 41 -2.07 8.11 -17.46
CA ILE A 41 -1.13 9.15 -16.99
C ILE A 41 0.21 9.05 -17.72
N VAL A 42 0.72 7.85 -18.00
CA VAL A 42 1.98 7.72 -18.74
C VAL A 42 1.90 8.31 -20.16
N GLN A 43 0.69 8.40 -20.74
CA GLN A 43 0.47 8.93 -22.08
C GLN A 43 0.44 10.47 -22.12
N THR A 44 0.24 11.14 -20.98
CA THR A 44 0.24 12.61 -20.87
C THR A 44 1.66 13.19 -20.78
N ARG A 45 2.67 12.36 -20.48
CA ARG A 45 4.07 12.81 -20.49
C ARG A 45 4.48 13.26 -21.89
N ALA A 46 5.24 14.36 -21.96
CA ALA A 46 5.83 14.83 -23.20
C ALA A 46 6.99 13.92 -23.59
N TYR A 47 6.78 13.10 -24.63
CA TYR A 47 7.83 12.31 -25.27
C TYR A 47 7.63 12.30 -26.77
N GLU A 48 8.72 12.15 -27.51
CA GLU A 48 8.67 12.05 -28.96
C GLU A 48 7.96 10.76 -29.36
N ARG A 49 6.94 10.83 -30.24
CA ARG A 49 6.13 9.65 -30.66
C ARG A 49 6.88 8.74 -31.65
N THR A 50 8.20 8.68 -31.53
CA THR A 50 9.12 7.76 -32.21
C THR A 50 9.32 6.50 -31.36
N GLU A 51 9.79 5.41 -31.96
CA GLU A 51 10.05 4.16 -31.22
C GLU A 51 11.14 4.33 -30.14
N THR A 52 12.14 5.18 -30.41
CA THR A 52 13.17 5.55 -29.44
C THR A 52 12.61 6.38 -28.29
N GLY A 53 11.79 7.39 -28.59
CA GLY A 53 11.14 8.23 -27.57
C GLY A 53 10.17 7.45 -26.68
N LYS A 54 9.42 6.50 -27.24
CA LYS A 54 8.57 5.57 -26.47
C LYS A 54 9.40 4.72 -25.51
N ARG A 55 10.54 4.18 -25.95
CA ARG A 55 11.41 3.34 -25.12
C ARG A 55 11.96 4.10 -23.93
N ASP A 56 12.39 5.34 -24.16
CA ASP A 56 12.87 6.22 -23.09
C ASP A 56 11.75 6.61 -22.12
N ALA A 57 10.56 6.93 -22.63
CA ALA A 57 9.39 7.23 -21.81
C ALA A 57 9.00 6.04 -20.90
N ILE A 58 9.00 4.83 -21.43
CA ILE A 58 8.75 3.60 -20.66
C ILE A 58 9.84 3.42 -19.60
N LYS A 59 11.12 3.59 -19.94
CA LYS A 59 12.23 3.44 -18.97
C LYS A 59 12.08 4.40 -17.79
N TRP A 60 11.74 5.66 -18.04
CA TRP A 60 11.51 6.65 -16.99
C TRP A 60 10.26 6.34 -16.17
N ALA A 61 9.15 6.00 -16.83
CA ALA A 61 7.92 5.61 -16.14
C ALA A 61 8.12 4.39 -15.24
N THR A 62 8.79 3.35 -15.72
CA THR A 62 9.10 2.15 -14.92
C THR A 62 10.00 2.48 -13.74
N THR A 63 11.01 3.34 -13.92
CA THR A 63 11.92 3.74 -12.83
C THR A 63 11.17 4.50 -11.74
N ASP A 64 10.34 5.47 -12.13
CA ASP A 64 9.50 6.27 -11.24
C ASP A 64 8.55 5.37 -10.43
N SER A 65 7.80 4.50 -11.11
CA SER A 65 6.91 3.54 -10.45
C SER A 65 7.67 2.57 -9.54
N THR A 66 8.86 2.10 -9.95
CA THR A 66 9.67 1.18 -9.14
C THR A 66 10.11 1.83 -7.84
N ILE A 67 10.59 3.07 -7.89
CA ILE A 67 10.98 3.82 -6.69
C ILE A 67 9.78 4.04 -5.77
N ALA A 68 8.64 4.45 -6.33
CA ALA A 68 7.41 4.64 -5.55
C ALA A 68 6.93 3.35 -4.88
N LEU A 69 6.94 2.22 -5.59
CA LEU A 69 6.55 0.91 -5.05
C LEU A 69 7.52 0.39 -3.99
N ILE A 70 8.83 0.64 -4.14
CA ILE A 70 9.83 0.30 -3.12
C ILE A 70 9.55 1.09 -1.83
N LEU A 71 9.27 2.40 -1.94
CA LEU A 71 8.90 3.21 -0.77
C LEU A 71 7.61 2.70 -0.12
N ALA A 72 6.59 2.35 -0.91
CA ALA A 72 5.36 1.76 -0.41
C ALA A 72 5.61 0.43 0.32
N LEU A 73 6.52 -0.41 -0.19
CA LEU A 73 6.93 -1.65 0.47
C LEU A 73 7.54 -1.37 1.86
N PHE A 74 8.42 -0.37 1.98
CA PHE A 74 9.00 0.01 3.27
C PHE A 74 7.95 0.49 4.27
N VAL A 75 6.97 1.28 3.82
CA VAL A 75 5.87 1.74 4.67
C VAL A 75 5.01 0.56 5.13
N ASN A 76 4.59 -0.32 4.22
CA ASN A 76 3.79 -1.50 4.55
C ASN A 76 4.53 -2.46 5.49
N ALA A 77 5.84 -2.68 5.25
CA ALA A 77 6.68 -3.47 6.14
C ALA A 77 6.79 -2.83 7.54
N SER A 78 6.93 -1.51 7.62
CA SER A 78 6.98 -0.79 8.90
C SER A 78 5.68 -0.94 9.68
N ILE A 79 4.53 -0.81 9.02
CA ILE A 79 3.21 -1.02 9.64
C ILE A 79 3.09 -2.46 10.17
N LEU A 80 3.48 -3.46 9.35
CA LEU A 80 3.42 -4.87 9.75
C LEU A 80 4.34 -5.17 10.94
N ILE A 81 5.55 -4.63 10.96
CA ILE A 81 6.51 -4.80 12.06
C ILE A 81 5.98 -4.12 13.34
N VAL A 82 5.47 -2.89 13.25
CA VAL A 82 4.88 -2.18 14.39
C VAL A 82 3.68 -2.96 14.95
N ALA A 83 2.78 -3.42 14.08
CA ALA A 83 1.64 -4.24 14.49
C ALA A 83 2.08 -5.55 15.16
N ALA A 84 3.08 -6.23 14.59
CA ALA A 84 3.63 -7.45 15.18
C ALA A 84 4.23 -7.18 16.57
N VAL A 85 5.04 -6.14 16.74
CA VAL A 85 5.66 -5.85 18.05
C VAL A 85 4.61 -5.36 19.08
N ALA A 86 3.65 -4.53 18.66
CA ALA A 86 2.62 -3.97 19.52
C ALA A 86 1.58 -5.00 20.00
N PHE A 87 1.16 -5.92 19.12
CA PHE A 87 0.02 -6.80 19.37
C PHE A 87 0.38 -8.27 19.60
N HIS A 88 1.47 -8.77 18.99
CA HIS A 88 1.84 -10.18 19.13
C HIS A 88 2.36 -10.53 20.53
N ASN A 89 3.04 -9.60 21.21
CA ASN A 89 3.58 -9.81 22.56
C ASN A 89 2.61 -9.46 23.69
N THR A 90 1.50 -8.77 23.41
CA THR A 90 0.54 -8.28 24.42
C THR A 90 -0.64 -9.23 24.65
N GLY A 91 -0.71 -10.35 23.92
CA GLY A 91 -1.78 -11.35 24.09
C GLY A 91 -3.15 -10.89 23.59
N HIS A 92 -3.21 -9.76 22.88
CA HIS A 92 -4.43 -9.25 22.25
C HIS A 92 -4.58 -9.87 20.86
N HIS A 93 -5.13 -11.08 20.79
CA HIS A 93 -5.38 -11.79 19.52
C HIS A 93 -6.63 -11.29 18.77
N ASP A 94 -7.44 -10.40 19.38
CA ASP A 94 -8.69 -9.84 18.83
C ASP A 94 -8.53 -8.41 18.27
N VAL A 95 -7.30 -7.98 17.94
CA VAL A 95 -7.09 -6.62 17.42
C VAL A 95 -7.38 -6.59 15.92
N ALA A 96 -8.64 -6.33 15.57
CA ALA A 96 -9.11 -6.27 14.18
C ALA A 96 -9.38 -4.84 13.68
N GLU A 97 -9.40 -3.83 14.57
CA GLU A 97 -9.91 -2.50 14.23
C GLU A 97 -8.87 -1.38 14.33
N ILE A 98 -8.93 -0.45 13.36
CA ILE A 98 -8.09 0.76 13.28
C ILE A 98 -8.21 1.61 14.56
N GLY A 99 -9.36 1.59 15.24
CA GLY A 99 -9.58 2.29 16.51
C GLY A 99 -8.70 1.76 17.66
N GLN A 100 -8.50 0.44 17.73
CA GLN A 100 -7.61 -0.18 18.72
C GLN A 100 -6.14 0.14 18.44
N ALA A 101 -5.76 0.29 17.16
CA ALA A 101 -4.42 0.74 16.80
C ALA A 101 -4.15 2.17 17.32
N PHE A 102 -5.13 3.08 17.23
CA PHE A 102 -5.00 4.45 17.76
C PHE A 102 -4.82 4.48 19.29
N GLU A 103 -5.59 3.68 20.04
CA GLU A 103 -5.51 3.64 21.50
C GLU A 103 -4.20 3.01 22.00
N LEU A 104 -3.69 2.01 21.29
CA LEU A 104 -2.50 1.24 21.69
C LEU A 104 -1.19 1.92 21.29
N LEU A 105 -1.20 2.82 20.30
CA LEU A 105 -0.02 3.61 19.92
C LEU A 105 0.39 4.65 20.98
N SER A 106 -0.57 5.26 21.69
CA SER A 106 -0.31 6.26 22.75
C SER A 106 0.60 5.73 23.89
N PRO A 107 0.29 4.59 24.55
CA PRO A 107 1.12 4.05 25.64
C PRO A 107 2.42 3.41 25.16
N LEU A 108 2.47 2.81 23.97
CA LEU A 108 3.66 2.12 23.45
C LEU A 108 4.76 3.07 22.98
N LEU A 109 4.40 4.25 22.47
CA LEU A 109 5.35 5.25 21.97
C LEU A 109 5.66 6.37 22.98
N GLY A 110 4.95 6.41 24.12
CA GLY A 110 5.16 7.36 25.22
C GLY A 110 4.90 8.84 24.85
N LEU A 111 4.36 9.10 23.66
CA LEU A 111 4.17 10.42 23.08
C LEU A 111 2.75 10.53 22.53
N SER A 112 1.92 11.37 23.15
CA SER A 112 0.54 11.68 22.71
C SER A 112 0.45 12.15 21.25
N ILE A 113 1.59 12.62 20.71
CA ILE A 113 1.75 13.07 19.33
C ILE A 113 1.62 11.93 18.32
N ALA A 114 2.00 10.69 18.67
CA ALA A 114 2.00 9.57 17.73
C ALA A 114 0.60 9.24 17.20
N SER A 115 -0.41 9.24 18.08
CA SER A 115 -1.80 8.95 17.73
C SER A 115 -2.41 10.07 16.86
N ILE A 116 -2.03 11.32 17.13
CA ILE A 116 -2.42 12.47 16.28
C ILE A 116 -1.79 12.35 14.89
N LEU A 117 -0.49 12.03 14.80
CA LEU A 117 0.18 11.81 13.52
C LEU A 117 -0.45 10.66 12.73
N PHE A 118 -0.82 9.57 13.40
CA PHE A 118 -1.53 8.46 12.78
C PHE A 118 -2.90 8.90 12.22
N ALA A 119 -3.68 9.65 12.99
CA ALA A 119 -4.97 10.17 12.55
C ALA A 119 -4.84 11.12 11.35
N VAL A 120 -3.84 12.01 11.36
CA VAL A 120 -3.56 12.92 10.23
C VAL A 120 -3.12 12.13 8.99
N ALA A 121 -2.26 11.12 9.15
CA ALA A 121 -1.83 10.26 8.06
C ALA A 121 -3.00 9.47 7.46
N LEU A 122 -3.90 8.95 8.29
CA LEU A 122 -5.10 8.23 7.87
C LEU A 122 -6.04 9.15 7.07
N LEU A 123 -6.25 10.38 7.55
CA LEU A 123 -7.06 11.39 6.85
C LEU A 123 -6.45 11.76 5.50
N ALA A 124 -5.15 12.05 5.47
CA ALA A 124 -4.44 12.38 4.23
C ALA A 124 -4.49 11.23 3.20
N SER A 125 -4.36 9.97 3.66
CA SER A 125 -4.48 8.78 2.83
C SER A 125 -5.89 8.65 2.20
N GLY A 126 -6.95 8.87 2.99
CA GLY A 126 -8.34 8.81 2.51
C GLY A 126 -8.66 9.89 1.47
N LEU A 127 -8.17 11.12 1.68
CA LEU A 127 -8.33 12.21 0.71
C LEU A 127 -7.60 11.91 -0.60
N ASN A 128 -6.36 11.42 -0.54
CA ASN A 128 -5.60 11.05 -1.73
C ASN A 128 -6.24 9.89 -2.52
N SER A 129 -6.76 8.89 -1.81
CA SER A 129 -7.46 7.75 -2.41
C SER A 129 -8.72 8.20 -3.17
N THR A 130 -9.47 9.16 -2.62
CA THR A 130 -10.67 9.70 -3.27
C THR A 130 -10.35 10.35 -4.62
N VAL A 131 -9.29 11.16 -4.70
CA VAL A 131 -8.86 11.81 -5.96
C VAL A 131 -8.42 10.78 -7.00
N THR A 132 -7.67 9.77 -6.55
CA THR A 132 -7.19 8.70 -7.44
C THR A 132 -8.34 7.86 -7.98
N ALA A 133 -9.33 7.55 -7.13
CA ALA A 133 -10.51 6.78 -7.50
C ALA A 133 -11.40 7.51 -8.51
N THR A 134 -11.60 8.83 -8.36
CA THR A 134 -12.40 9.60 -9.32
C THR A 134 -11.74 9.69 -10.68
N LEU A 135 -10.42 9.92 -10.74
CA LEU A 135 -9.66 9.92 -12.00
C LEU A 135 -9.71 8.57 -12.69
N ALA A 136 -9.45 7.48 -11.94
CA ALA A 136 -9.52 6.13 -12.50
C ALA A 136 -10.93 5.79 -12.99
N GLY A 137 -11.96 6.20 -12.24
CA GLY A 137 -13.36 6.05 -12.64
C GLY A 137 -13.67 6.76 -13.95
N GLN A 138 -13.21 8.00 -14.12
CA GLN A 138 -13.37 8.74 -15.37
C GLN A 138 -12.70 8.03 -16.55
N ILE A 139 -11.46 7.58 -16.38
CA ILE A 139 -10.71 6.88 -17.45
C ILE A 139 -11.41 5.59 -17.86
N VAL A 140 -11.95 4.83 -16.91
CA VAL A 140 -12.71 3.61 -17.20
C VAL A 140 -14.02 3.97 -17.91
N MET A 141 -14.76 4.99 -17.46
CA MET A 141 -16.03 5.40 -18.08
C MET A 141 -15.86 6.02 -19.48
N GLU A 142 -14.73 6.65 -19.79
CA GLU A 142 -14.44 7.20 -21.12
C GLU A 142 -13.81 6.17 -22.08
N GLY A 143 -13.16 5.14 -21.53
CA GLY A 143 -12.48 4.10 -22.30
C GLY A 143 -13.34 2.88 -22.65
N PHE A 144 -14.50 2.71 -22.02
CA PHE A 144 -15.51 1.68 -22.29
C PHE A 144 -16.79 2.29 -22.84
#